data_AF-A0A7S3J2K9-F1
#
_entry.id   AF-A0A7S3J2K9-F1
#
_cell.length_a   1.000
_cell.length_b   1.000
_cell.length_c   1.000
_cell.angle_alpha   90.00
_cell.angle_beta   90.00
_cell.angle_gamma   90.00
#
_symmetry.space_group_name_H-M   'P 1'
#
loop_
_entity.id
_entity.type
_entity.pdbx_description
1 polymer ?
#
loop_
_entity_poly.entity_id
_entity_poly.type
_entity_poly.pdbx_seq_one_letter_code
_entity_poly.pdbx_strand_id
1 'polypeptide(L)'
;FTEAPPIAFYIAEGVALIFAIMTWLMTPLNHGPKRGMIIYSLFSFLLSIMWIWFIANILIDLLGVLGLILGFKTAYLGITVLAWGNSVGDMMANSAVAKKGFARMALTGC
;
A
#
# COMPACT_ATOMS: atom_id res chain seq x y z
N PHE A 1 1.79 4.52 -20.09
CA PHE A 1 3.06 5.15 -20.49
C PHE A 1 4.07 4.98 -19.36
N THR A 2 4.31 3.74 -18.91
CA THR A 2 5.29 3.45 -17.86
C THR A 2 6.68 3.32 -18.45
N GLU A 3 7.60 4.19 -18.01
CA GLU A 3 9.01 3.82 -17.91
C GLU A 3 9.11 2.56 -17.06
N ALA A 4 9.90 1.57 -17.48
CA ALA A 4 10.12 0.37 -16.67
C ALA A 4 10.64 0.79 -15.29
N PRO A 5 10.19 0.15 -14.18
CA PRO A 5 10.70 0.49 -12.87
C PRO A 5 12.23 0.36 -12.89
N PRO A 6 12.96 1.30 -12.27
CA PRO A 6 14.40 1.33 -12.33
C PRO A 6 14.97 0.00 -11.83
N ILE A 7 16.12 -0.43 -12.36
CA ILE A 7 16.78 -1.69 -11.96
C ILE A 7 16.97 -1.77 -10.44
N ALA A 8 17.16 -0.62 -9.78
CA ALA A 8 17.21 -0.48 -8.32
C ALA A 8 15.98 -1.05 -7.59
N PHE A 9 14.77 -0.99 -8.18
CA PHE A 9 13.55 -1.56 -7.62
C PHE A 9 13.64 -3.08 -7.51
N TYR A 10 14.04 -3.76 -8.60
CA TYR A 10 14.22 -5.21 -8.61
C TYR A 10 15.34 -5.67 -7.67
N ILE A 11 16.42 -4.88 -7.55
CA ILE A 11 17.50 -5.16 -6.58
C ILE A 11 16.96 -5.05 -5.16
N ALA A 12 16.18 -4.01 -4.84
CA ALA A 12 15.59 -3.82 -3.50
C ALA A 12 14.65 -4.97 -3.11
N GLU A 13 13.80 -5.43 -4.03
CA GLU A 13 12.95 -6.62 -3.85
C GLU A 13 13.78 -7.89 -3.60
N GLY A 14 14.84 -8.10 -4.39
CA GLY A 14 15.74 -9.24 -4.20
C GLY A 14 16.41 -9.23 -2.83
N VAL A 15 16.93 -8.09 -2.39
CA VAL A 15 17.52 -7.92 -1.05
C VAL A 15 16.47 -8.15 0.04
N ALA A 16 15.26 -7.63 -0.14
CA ALA A 16 14.17 -7.82 0.80
C ALA A 16 13.76 -9.29 0.96
N LEU A 17 13.66 -10.04 -0.14
CA LEU A 17 13.38 -11.47 -0.11
C LEU A 17 14.49 -12.25 0.60
N ILE A 18 15.76 -11.93 0.34
CA ILE A 18 16.88 -12.56 1.04
C ILE A 18 16.81 -12.29 2.55
N PHE A 19 16.56 -11.04 2.95
CA PHE A 19 16.38 -10.68 4.36
C PHE A 19 15.16 -11.38 5.00
N ALA A 20 14.05 -11.50 4.29
CA ALA A 20 12.85 -12.19 4.75
C ALA A 20 13.05 -13.71 4.90
N ILE A 21 13.75 -14.34 3.95
CA ILE A 21 14.10 -15.76 4.02
C ILE A 21 15.08 -16.00 5.18
N MET A 22 16.07 -15.12 5.35
CA MET A 22 17.03 -15.22 6.44
C MET A 22 16.36 -15.13 7.81
N THR A 23 15.43 -14.18 8.01
CA THR A 23 14.68 -14.09 9.27
C THR A 23 13.73 -15.26 9.47
N TRP A 24 13.09 -15.74 8.40
CA TRP A 24 12.22 -16.93 8.46
C TRP A 24 12.99 -18.20 8.86
N LEU A 25 14.21 -18.39 8.35
CA LEU A 25 15.06 -19.53 8.69
C LEU A 25 15.69 -19.43 10.09
N MET A 26 16.08 -18.23 10.52
CA MET A 26 16.77 -18.02 11.81
C MET A 26 15.82 -17.89 13.01
N THR A 27 14.54 -17.60 12.78
CA THR A 27 13.58 -17.33 13.84
C THR A 27 12.69 -18.56 14.06
N PRO A 28 12.84 -19.30 15.18
CA PRO A 28 11.93 -20.39 15.48
C PRO A 28 10.51 -19.84 15.66
N LEU A 29 9.50 -20.55 15.14
CA LEU A 29 8.08 -20.15 15.09
C LEU A 29 7.52 -19.62 16.43
N ASN A 30 8.14 -19.99 17.55
CA ASN A 30 7.66 -19.75 18.90
C ASN A 30 8.34 -18.55 19.60
N HIS A 31 9.33 -17.91 18.98
CA HIS A 31 10.01 -16.72 19.54
C HIS A 31 10.26 -15.69 18.45
N GLY A 32 9.53 -14.57 18.48
CA GLY A 32 9.79 -13.44 17.57
C GLY A 32 11.23 -12.90 17.70
N PRO A 33 11.80 -12.33 16.64
CA PRO A 33 13.21 -11.94 16.61
C PRO A 33 13.44 -10.76 17.58
N LYS A 34 13.92 -11.03 18.80
CA LYS A 34 14.06 -10.02 19.87
C LYS A 34 15.13 -8.96 19.59
N ARG A 35 16.08 -9.23 18.68
CA ARG A 35 17.16 -8.31 18.29
C ARG A 35 16.90 -7.81 16.87
N GLY A 36 16.92 -6.49 16.68
CA GLY A 36 16.79 -5.88 15.35
C GLY A 36 15.36 -5.61 14.86
N MET A 37 14.33 -5.75 15.71
CA MET A 37 12.92 -5.47 15.33
C MET A 37 12.71 -4.09 14.72
N ILE A 38 13.39 -3.07 15.27
CA ILE A 38 13.30 -1.69 14.76
C ILE A 38 13.87 -1.60 13.34
N ILE A 39 15.03 -2.22 13.10
CA ILE A 39 15.68 -2.24 11.78
C ILE A 39 14.79 -2.98 10.77
N TYR A 40 14.22 -4.11 11.18
CA TYR A 40 13.29 -4.87 10.34
C TYR A 40 12.03 -4.05 10.02
N SER A 41 11.47 -3.36 11.01
CA SER A 41 10.28 -2.52 10.82
C SER A 41 10.57 -1.34 9.88
N LEU A 42 11.72 -0.68 10.05
CA LEU A 42 12.14 0.40 9.15
C LEU A 42 12.36 -0.09 7.72
N PHE A 43 13.00 -1.24 7.55
CA PHE A 43 13.22 -1.83 6.24
C PHE A 43 11.90 -2.21 5.55
N SER A 44 11.00 -2.88 6.27
CA SER A 44 9.66 -3.22 5.78
C SER A 44 8.82 -1.99 5.46
N PHE A 45 8.98 -0.91 6.23
CA PHE A 45 8.29 0.35 5.98
C PHE A 45 8.76 1.00 4.68
N LEU A 46 10.08 1.08 4.45
CA LEU A 46 10.64 1.61 3.21
C LEU A 46 10.22 0.77 1.99
N LEU A 47 10.23 -0.56 2.13
CA LEU A 47 9.76 -1.47 1.09
C LEU A 47 8.27 -1.23 0.75
N SER A 48 7.44 -1.00 1.77
CA SER A 48 6.03 -0.68 1.58
C SER A 48 5.83 0.63 0.81
N ILE A 49 6.65 1.65 1.07
CA ILE A 49 6.63 2.92 0.32
C ILE A 49 6.95 2.66 -1.17
N MET A 50 7.96 1.83 -1.46
CA MET A 50 8.31 1.49 -2.83
C MET A 50 7.18 0.75 -3.55
N TRP A 51 6.51 -0.18 -2.87
CA TRP A 51 5.33 -0.87 -3.40
C TRP A 51 4.15 0.06 -3.67
N ILE A 52 3.86 0.98 -2.75
CA ILE A 52 2.80 1.98 -2.93
C ILE A 52 3.11 2.85 -4.14
N TRP A 53 4.36 3.30 -4.29
CA TRP A 53 4.79 4.06 -5.46
C TRP A 53 4.59 3.26 -6.76
N PHE A 54 5.00 1.99 -6.80
CA PHE A 54 4.86 1.15 -7.98
C PHE A 54 3.39 0.96 -8.39
N ILE A 55 2.54 0.61 -7.42
CA ILE A 55 1.10 0.44 -7.65
C ILE A 55 0.46 1.76 -8.10
N ALA A 56 0.84 2.89 -7.49
CA ALA A 56 0.33 4.21 -7.87
C ALA A 56 0.67 4.55 -9.34
N ASN A 57 1.87 4.21 -9.81
CA ASN A 57 2.23 4.42 -11.23
C ASN A 57 1.36 3.58 -12.15
N ILE A 58 1.18 2.29 -11.86
CA ILE A 58 0.29 1.41 -12.65
C ILE A 58 -1.14 1.96 -12.66
N LEU A 59 -1.62 2.42 -11.51
CA LEU A 59 -2.96 3.01 -11.37
C LEU A 59 -3.10 4.27 -12.23
N ILE A 60 -2.15 5.21 -12.17
CA ILE A 60 -2.16 6.42 -12.99
C ILE A 60 -2.14 6.07 -14.48
N ASP A 61 -1.37 5.08 -14.87
CA ASP A 61 -1.30 4.60 -16.25
C ASP A 61 -2.64 4.04 -16.73
N LEU A 62 -3.29 3.23 -15.89
CA LEU A 62 -4.63 2.71 -16.17
C LEU A 62 -5.66 3.85 -16.28
N LEU A 63 -5.59 4.83 -15.38
CA LEU A 63 -6.42 6.04 -15.45
C LEU A 63 -6.17 6.84 -16.73
N GLY A 64 -4.93 6.87 -17.21
CA GLY A 64 -4.57 7.48 -18.49
C GLY A 64 -5.25 6.77 -19.66
N VAL A 65 -5.19 5.44 -19.70
CA VAL A 65 -5.89 4.64 -20.72
C VAL A 65 -7.41 4.83 -20.63
N LEU A 66 -7.98 4.83 -19.42
CA LEU A 66 -9.40 5.10 -19.21
C LEU A 66 -9.79 6.51 -19.64
N GLY A 67 -8.94 7.51 -19.38
CA GLY A 67 -9.13 8.89 -19.83
C GLY A 67 -9.18 9.01 -21.36
N LEU A 68 -8.31 8.27 -22.06
CA LEU A 68 -8.33 8.20 -23.53
C LEU A 68 -9.63 7.57 -24.06
N ILE A 69 -10.11 6.50 -23.43
CA ILE A 69 -11.35 5.80 -23.85
C ILE A 69 -12.59 6.65 -23.57
N LEU A 70 -12.66 7.29 -22.40
CA LEU A 70 -13.83 8.05 -21.95
C LEU A 70 -13.83 9.51 -22.44
N GLY A 71 -12.73 9.99 -23.03
CA GLY A 71 -12.57 11.39 -23.45
C GLY A 71 -12.38 12.38 -22.29
N PHE A 72 -12.14 11.89 -21.07
CA PHE A 72 -11.91 12.73 -19.89
C PHE A 72 -10.41 12.95 -19.65
N LYS A 73 -10.05 14.15 -19.18
CA LYS A 73 -8.69 14.44 -18.75
C LYS A 73 -8.34 13.57 -17.54
N THR A 74 -7.20 12.88 -17.58
CA THR A 74 -6.68 12.00 -16.52
C THR A 74 -6.68 12.65 -15.13
N ALA A 75 -6.47 13.97 -15.05
CA ALA A 75 -6.51 14.72 -13.80
C ALA A 75 -7.86 14.61 -13.07
N TYR A 76 -8.99 14.66 -13.80
CA TYR A 76 -10.32 14.52 -13.21
C TYR A 76 -10.56 13.11 -12.67
N LEU A 77 -10.07 12.09 -13.39
CA LEU A 77 -10.11 10.70 -12.91
C LEU A 77 -9.17 10.49 -11.72
N GLY A 78 -8.03 11.17 -11.69
CA GLY A 78 -7.09 11.12 -10.57
C GLY A 78 -7.69 11.65 -9.28
N ILE A 79 -8.31 12.83 -9.31
CA ILE A 79 -8.94 13.43 -8.12
C ILE A 79 -10.15 12.61 -7.63
N THR A 80 -10.92 11.99 -8.53
CA THR A 80 -12.06 11.14 -8.12
C THR A 80 -11.59 9.84 -7.49
N VAL A 81 -10.57 9.19 -8.05
CA VAL A 81 -9.97 7.98 -7.46
C VAL A 81 -9.33 8.29 -6.12
N LEU A 82 -8.69 9.45 -5.95
CA LEU A 82 -8.19 9.92 -4.66
C LEU A 82 -9.33 10.12 -3.64
N ALA A 83 -10.41 10.82 -4.01
CA ALA A 83 -11.56 11.03 -3.14
C ALA A 83 -12.25 9.71 -2.76
N TRP A 84 -12.41 8.81 -3.72
CA TRP A 84 -12.94 7.47 -3.49
C TRP A 84 -12.06 6.64 -2.56
N GLY A 85 -10.73 6.67 -2.75
CA GLY A 85 -9.76 5.95 -1.93
C GLY A 85 -9.85 6.32 -0.45
N ASN A 86 -9.93 7.62 -0.13
CA ASN A 86 -10.15 8.08 1.25
C ASN A 86 -11.50 7.58 1.80
N SER A 87 -12.58 7.76 1.03
CA SER A 87 -13.94 7.42 1.49
C SER A 87 -14.15 5.91 1.73
N VAL A 88 -13.55 5.04 0.90
CA VAL A 88 -13.68 3.58 1.06
C VAL A 88 -12.93 3.08 2.29
N GLY A 89 -11.75 3.64 2.58
CA GLY A 89 -11.01 3.34 3.80
C GLY A 89 -11.82 3.68 5.05
N ASP A 90 -12.41 4.88 5.04
CA ASP A 90 -13.26 5.35 6.14
C ASP A 90 -14.51 4.48 6.28
N MET A 91 -15.16 4.10 5.18
CA MET A 91 -16.32 3.20 5.22
C MET A 91 -15.97 1.85 5.84
N MET A 92 -14.83 1.27 5.50
CA MET A 92 -14.38 -0.02 6.05
C MET A 92 -14.05 0.10 7.54
N ALA A 93 -13.34 1.16 7.95
CA ALA A 93 -13.01 1.44 9.35
C ALA A 93 -14.28 1.68 10.19
N ASN A 94 -15.16 2.55 9.72
CA ASN A 94 -16.40 2.90 10.41
C ASN A 94 -17.37 1.71 10.47
N SER A 95 -17.43 0.88 9.42
CA SER A 95 -18.17 -0.38 9.45
C SER A 95 -17.63 -1.37 10.50
N ALA A 96 -16.30 -1.51 10.60
CA ALA A 96 -15.68 -2.36 11.61
C ALA A 96 -15.94 -1.86 13.05
N VAL A 97 -15.91 -0.55 13.27
CA VAL A 97 -16.20 0.08 14.58
C VAL A 97 -17.69 -0.04 14.93
N ALA A 98 -18.59 0.16 13.96
CA ALA A 98 -20.02 0.00 14.14
C ALA A 98 -20.40 -1.44 14.52
N LYS A 99 -19.79 -2.45 13.88
CA LYS A 99 -19.98 -3.87 14.21
C LYS A 99 -19.52 -4.23 15.62
N LYS A 100 -18.60 -3.45 16.22
CA LYS A 100 -18.16 -3.61 17.62
C LYS A 100 -19.07 -2.90 18.63
N GLY A 101 -20.22 -2.37 18.19
CA GLY A 101 -21.21 -1.70 19.06
C GLY A 101 -21.02 -0.19 19.19
N PHE A 102 -20.00 0.40 18.55
CA PHE A 102 -19.68 1.83 18.64
C PHE A 102 -20.25 2.63 17.45
N ALA A 103 -21.51 2.39 17.08
CA ALA A 103 -22.13 3.00 15.91
C ALA A 103 -22.16 4.54 15.95
N ARG A 104 -22.36 5.15 17.13
CA ARG A 104 -22.31 6.62 17.29
C ARG A 104 -20.92 7.20 17.00
N MET A 105 -19.86 6.48 17.35
CA MET A 105 -18.47 6.89 17.06
C MET A 105 -18.16 6.74 15.58
N ALA A 106 -18.66 5.67 14.95
CA ALA A 106 -18.50 5.42 13.52
C ALA A 106 -19.20 6.50 12.66
N LEU A 107 -20.35 7.03 13.09
CA LEU A 107 -21.07 8.09 12.36
C LEU A 107 -20.37 9.45 12.42
N THR A 108 -19.63 9.73 13.49
CA THR A 108 -18.90 11.00 13.67
C THR A 108 -17.44 10.92 13.22
N GLY A 109 -16.98 9.73 12.82
CA GLY A 109 -15.58 9.44 12.50
C GLY A 109 -15.24 9.50 11.00
N CYS A 110 -16.03 10.24 10.22
CA CYS A 110 -15.83 10.47 8.78
C CYS A 110 -15.14 11.82 8.56
#